data_AF-A0A511B516-F1
#
_entry.id   AF-A0A511B516-F1
#
_cell.length_a   1.000
_cell.length_b   1.000
_cell.length_c   1.000
_cell.angle_alpha   90.00
_cell.angle_beta   90.00
_cell.angle_gamma   90.00
#
_symmetry.space_group_name_H-M   'P 1'
#
loop_
_entity.id
_entity.type
_entity.pdbx_description
1 polymer ?
#
loop_
_entity_poly.entity_id
_entity_poly.type
_entity_poly.pdbx_seq_one_letter_code
_entity_poly.pdbx_strand_id
1 'polypeptide(L)' 'MTATGAFPWVDHEGNPVSCVEKVQILRENDTELRQALQDAFDDGVLMGVTPQAMLRTFQVMLSDLKSPLQGGVQEKES' A
#
# COMPACT_ATOMS: atom_id res chain seq x y z
N MET A 1 13.15 -17.31 15.29
CA MET A 1 13.13 -17.59 13.84
C MET A 1 11.77 -17.14 13.31
N THR A 2 11.64 -15.88 12.93
CA THR A 2 10.41 -15.35 12.30
C THR A 2 10.71 -15.13 10.83
N ALA A 3 9.84 -15.67 9.97
CA ALA A 3 10.05 -15.80 8.53
C ALA A 3 10.19 -14.44 7.83
N THR A 4 11.43 -13.95 7.74
CA THR A 4 11.82 -12.87 6.83
C THR A 4 12.00 -13.46 5.44
N GLY A 5 11.07 -13.25 4.52
CA GLY A 5 11.35 -13.55 3.10
C GLY A 5 10.17 -13.69 2.14
N ALA A 6 8.93 -13.84 2.61
CA ALA A 6 7.79 -13.89 1.70
C ALA A 6 7.27 -12.48 1.44
N PHE A 7 7.63 -11.89 0.30
CA PHE A 7 6.96 -10.68 -0.17
C PHE A 7 5.48 -11.01 -0.47
N PRO A 8 4.51 -10.28 0.11
CA PRO A 8 3.09 -10.64 0.02
C PRO A 8 2.44 -10.24 -1.30
N TRP A 9 3.16 -9.54 -2.19
CA TRP A 9 2.59 -9.03 -3.43
C TRP A 9 2.46 -10.14 -4.47
N VAL A 10 1.23 -10.37 -4.87
CA VAL A 10 0.86 -11.27 -5.97
C VAL A 10 0.44 -10.45 -7.18
N ASP A 11 0.67 -10.99 -8.37
CA ASP A 11 0.16 -10.45 -9.61
C ASP A 11 -1.33 -10.79 -9.81
N HIS A 12 -1.87 -10.45 -10.99
CA HIS A 12 -3.27 -10.69 -11.34
C HIS A 12 -3.64 -12.17 -11.44
N GLU A 13 -2.66 -13.06 -11.58
CA GLU A 13 -2.84 -14.51 -11.65
C GLU A 13 -2.69 -15.17 -10.27
N GLY A 14 -2.39 -14.38 -9.24
CA GLY A 14 -2.13 -14.87 -7.88
C GLY A 14 -0.72 -15.41 -7.69
N ASN A 15 0.17 -15.23 -8.66
CA ASN A 15 1.57 -15.65 -8.56
C ASN A 15 2.40 -14.57 -7.85
N PRO A 16 3.44 -14.92 -7.07
CA PRO A 16 4.31 -13.93 -6.47
C PRO A 16 4.97 -13.03 -7.51
N VAL A 17 4.95 -11.72 -7.29
CA VAL A 17 5.65 -10.78 -8.17
C VAL A 17 7.16 -11.05 -8.11
N SER A 18 7.72 -11.58 -9.19
CA SER A 18 9.12 -12.07 -9.25
C SER A 18 10.07 -11.17 -10.03
N CYS A 19 9.55 -10.23 -10.82
CA CYS A 19 10.37 -9.28 -11.57
C CYS A 19 11.08 -8.33 -10.61
N VAL A 20 12.42 -8.35 -10.62
CA VAL A 20 13.27 -7.58 -9.70
C VAL A 20 12.95 -6.08 -9.76
N GLU A 21 12.76 -5.53 -10.96
CA GLU A 21 12.43 -4.11 -11.17
C GLU A 21 11.08 -3.75 -10.54
N LYS A 22 10.05 -4.56 -10.75
CA LYS A 22 8.73 -4.35 -10.15
C LYS A 22 8.80 -4.43 -8.62
N VAL A 23 9.50 -5.43 -8.09
CA VAL A 23 9.67 -5.60 -6.64
C VAL A 23 10.42 -4.42 -6.02
N GLN A 24 11.45 -3.90 -6.70
CA GLN A 24 12.19 -2.73 -6.25
C GLN A 24 11.29 -1.50 -6.14
N ILE A 25 10.53 -1.20 -7.19
CA ILE A 25 9.57 -0.08 -7.19
C ILE A 25 8.51 -0.25 -6.08
N LEU A 26 7.96 -1.46 -5.91
CA LEU A 26 6.98 -1.72 -4.86
C LEU A 26 7.56 -1.52 -3.44
N ARG A 27 8.85 -1.83 -3.23
CA ARG A 27 9.54 -1.57 -1.96
C ARG A 27 9.78 -0.08 -1.70
N GLU A 28 10.16 0.65 -2.74
CA GLU A 28 10.30 2.11 -2.68
C GLU A 28 8.96 2.75 -2.30
N ASN A 29 7.89 2.38 -3.00
CA ASN A 29 6.53 2.84 -2.69
C ASN A 29 6.08 2.48 -1.26
N ASP A 30 6.33 1.26 -0.78
CA ASP A 30 6.00 0.87 0.61
C ASP A 30 6.77 1.71 1.63
N THR A 31 8.05 2.00 1.35
CA THR A 31 8.88 2.83 2.22
C THR A 31 8.38 4.26 2.27
N GLU A 32 8.10 4.86 1.11
CA GLU A 32 7.57 6.23 1.01
C GLU A 32 6.20 6.36 1.67
N LEU A 33 5.30 5.39 1.46
CA LEU A 33 3.97 5.40 2.06
C LEU A 33 4.05 5.29 3.58
N ARG A 34 4.95 4.45 4.12
CA ARG A 34 5.17 4.35 5.57
C ARG A 34 5.63 5.67 6.18
N GLN A 35 6.56 6.35 5.51
CA GLN A 35 7.04 7.67 5.96
C GLN A 35 5.91 8.69 5.94
N ALA A 36 5.19 8.80 4.82
CA ALA A 36 4.06 9.74 4.70
C ALA A 36 2.94 9.47 5.71
N LEU A 37 2.62 8.19 5.97
CA LEU A 37 1.64 7.82 6.99
C LEU A 37 2.10 8.18 8.41
N GLN A 38 3.39 8.01 8.71
CA GLN A 38 3.95 8.35 10.01
C GLN A 38 3.94 9.87 10.23
N ASP A 39 4.38 10.64 9.23
CA ASP A 39 4.37 12.10 9.30
C ASP A 39 2.94 12.63 9.51
N ALA A 40 1.97 12.14 8.74
CA ALA A 40 0.58 12.52 8.89
C ALA A 40 -0.01 12.11 10.26
N PHE A 41 0.43 10.96 10.80
CA PHE A 41 0.03 10.52 12.13
C PHE A 41 0.57 11.45 13.22
N ASP A 42 1.86 11.75 13.16
CA ASP A 42 2.54 12.59 14.15
C ASP A 42 1.99 14.02 14.13
N ASP A 43 1.74 14.59 12.95
CA ASP A 43 1.07 15.89 12.81
C ASP A 43 -0.34 15.87 13.41
N GLY A 44 -1.13 14.83 13.14
CA GLY A 44 -2.47 14.69 13.71
C GLY A 44 -2.46 14.63 15.24
N VAL A 45 -1.53 13.87 15.81
CA VAL A 45 -1.36 13.77 17.27
C VAL A 45 -0.88 15.10 17.86
N LEU A 46 0.08 15.77 17.21
CA LEU A 46 0.59 17.08 17.62
C LEU A 46 -0.53 18.14 17.64
N MET A 47 -1.49 18.04 16.71
CA MET A 47 -2.67 18.92 16.63
C MET A 47 -3.79 18.54 17.62
N GLY A 48 -3.58 17.53 18.47
CA GLY A 48 -4.51 17.14 19.54
C GLY A 48 -5.52 16.08 19.14
N VAL A 49 -5.36 15.42 17.99
CA VAL A 49 -6.19 14.27 17.63
C VAL A 49 -5.71 13.05 18.40
N THR A 50 -6.64 12.26 18.94
CA THR A 50 -6.26 11.00 19.61
C THR A 50 -5.64 10.01 18.61
N PRO A 51 -4.58 9.26 18.99
CA PRO A 51 -3.99 8.22 18.15
C PRO A 51 -5.01 7.25 17.53
N GLN A 52 -6.00 6.83 18.31
CA GLN A 52 -7.03 5.89 17.88
C GLN A 52 -7.93 6.48 16.78
N ALA A 53 -8.26 7.77 16.88
CA ALA A 53 -9.04 8.46 15.86
C ALA A 53 -8.23 8.60 14.56
N MET A 54 -6.94 8.94 14.63
CA MET A 54 -6.07 8.98 13.44
C MET A 54 -6.00 7.63 12.72
N LEU A 55 -5.76 6.55 13.46
CA LEU A 55 -5.71 5.20 12.90
C LEU A 55 -7.05 4.79 12.25
N ARG A 56 -8.18 5.14 12.87
CA ARG A 56 -9.51 4.90 12.28
C ARG A 56 -9.67 5.67 10.97
N THR A 57 -9.25 6.93 10.92
CA THR A 57 -9.31 7.73 9.69
C THR A 57 -8.52 7.07 8.56
N PHE A 58 -7.31 6.59 8.83
CA PHE A 58 -6.52 5.87 7.83
C PHE A 58 -7.18 4.58 7.35
N GLN A 59 -7.79 3.80 8.26
CA GLN A 59 -8.52 2.57 7.88
C GLN A 59 -9.70 2.86 6.95
N VAL A 60 -10.43 3.96 7.20
CA VAL A 60 -11.52 4.39 6.31
C VAL A 60 -10.96 4.77 4.93
N MET A 61 -9.89 5.57 4.88
CA MET A 61 -9.25 5.96 3.62
C MET A 61 -8.77 4.75 2.80
N LEU A 62 -8.20 3.74 3.47
CA LEU A 62 -7.78 2.49 2.82
C LEU A 62 -8.95 1.69 2.25
N SER A 63 -10.13 1.77 2.89
CA SER A 63 -11.34 1.07 2.44
C SER A 63 -11.96 1.71 1.19
N ASP A 64 -11.72 3.01 0.98
CA ASP A 64 -12.24 3.78 -0.16
C ASP A 64 -11.33 3.72 -1.40
N LEU A 65 -10.17 3.06 -1.31
CA LEU A 65 -9.26 2.89 -2.45
C LEU A 65 -9.96 2.12 -3.57
N LYS A 66 -10.03 2.74 -4.75
CA LYS A 66 -10.60 2.12 -5.95
C LYS A 66 -9.51 1.52 -6.80
N SER A 67 -9.68 0.27 -7.21
CA SER A 67 -8.81 -0.32 -8.23
C SER A 67 -9.25 0.18 -9.61
N PRO A 68 -8.34 0.73 -10.44
CA PRO A 68 -8.66 1.13 -11.80
C PRO A 68 -9.08 -0.06 -12.68
N LEU A 69 -8.75 -1.29 -12.29
CA LEU A 69 -9.10 -2.51 -13.03
C LEU A 69 -10.55 -2.98 -12.79
N GLN A 70 -11.36 -2.26 -12.00
CA GLN A 70 -12.79 -2.54 -11.86
C GLN A 70 -13.63 -2.11 -13.08
N GLY A 71 -12.99 -1.58 -14.14
CA GLY A 71 -13.62 -1.24 -15.40
C GLY A 71 -12.89 -1.81 -16.61
N GLY A 72 -13.08 -3.10 -16.89
CA GLY A 72 -12.82 -3.71 -18.20
C GLY A 72 -11.35 -4.04 -18.50
N VAL A 73 -11.08 -5.34 -18.60
CA VAL A 73 -10.05 -5.85 -19.51
C VAL A 73 -10.38 -5.32 -20.91
N GLN A 74 -9.59 -4.39 -21.43
CA GLN A 74 -9.33 -4.35 -22.86
C GLN A 74 -7.85 -4.63 -23.06
N GLU A 75 -7.58 -5.88 -23.42
CA GLU A 75 -6.45 -6.25 -24.25
C GLU A 75 -6.35 -5.27 -25.41
N LYS A 76 -5.14 -4.76 -25.65
CA LYS A 76 -4.55 -4.71 -26.99
C LYS A 76 -3.07 -4.39 -26.86
N GLU A 77 -2.28 -5.43 -27.11
CA GLU A 77 -0.94 -5.31 -27.66
C GLU A 77 -0.93 -4.32 -28.83
N SER A 78 0.09 -3.46 -28.90
CA SER A 78 0.61 -2.92 -30.14
C SER A 78 2.07 -2.54 -29.99
#